data_AF-A0A7X0D3W4-F1
#
_entry.id   AF-A0A7X0D3W4-F1
#
_cell.length_a   1.000
_cell.length_b   1.000
_cell.length_c   1.000
_cell.angle_alpha   90.00
_cell.angle_beta   90.00
_cell.angle_gamma   90.00
#
_symmetry.space_group_name_H-M   'P 1'
#
loop_
_entity.id
_entity.type
_entity.pdbx_description
1 polymer ?
#
loop_
_entity_poly.entity_id
_entity_poly.type
_entity_poly.pdbx_seq_one_letter_code
_entity_poly.pdbx_strand_id
1 'polypeptide(L)'
;MGMQGVVSEWLSSRNVRFSDLEWRRLEAEFNLTFPEDVIYMANRVDSFRVEVRVEAYDTPGFQRGRVERLVVMLPNPSMEISGILDAVAHANEAVSPLFEDGGTTIVHSDDSGDQAVRIPFSFYPESPGLIPWGEDSSGCPQFWVASGESREWPVMVTDEMRFKKHDMSLTGLLEALMSGRLECPISADMWTDPILLEDERRLEDF
;
A
#
# COMPACT_ATOMS: atom_id res chain seq x y z
N MET A 1 -9.95 -7.29 -21.85
CA MET A 1 -10.23 -5.83 -21.85
C MET A 1 -8.93 -5.15 -21.45
N GLY A 2 -8.49 -4.08 -22.12
CA GLY A 2 -7.15 -3.51 -21.90
C GLY A 2 -7.19 -2.35 -20.90
N MET A 3 -6.49 -2.44 -19.77
CA MET A 3 -6.28 -1.29 -18.89
C MET A 3 -5.32 -0.30 -19.56
N GLN A 4 -5.72 0.96 -19.71
CA GLN A 4 -4.81 2.07 -19.99
C GLN A 4 -4.56 2.87 -18.71
N GLY A 5 -3.45 2.57 -18.02
CA GLY A 5 -2.96 3.44 -16.95
C GLY A 5 -2.50 4.78 -17.55
N VAL A 6 -3.23 5.87 -17.28
CA VAL A 6 -2.75 7.22 -17.58
C VAL A 6 -2.16 7.80 -16.30
N VAL A 7 -0.84 7.75 -16.17
CA VAL A 7 -0.12 8.43 -15.09
C VAL A 7 -0.16 9.93 -15.36
N SER A 8 -1.03 10.65 -14.65
CA SER A 8 -0.98 12.10 -14.57
C SER A 8 -0.02 12.48 -13.44
N GLU A 9 1.18 12.90 -13.81
CA GLU A 9 2.22 13.21 -12.85
C GLU A 9 1.95 14.57 -12.21
N TRP A 10 1.69 14.59 -10.90
CA TRP A 10 1.75 15.80 -10.08
C TRP A 10 2.94 15.66 -9.14
N LEU A 11 4.12 16.06 -9.63
CA LEU A 11 5.31 16.14 -8.79
C LEU A 11 5.22 17.39 -7.91
N SER A 12 5.30 17.20 -6.60
CA SER A 12 5.70 18.30 -5.72
C SER A 12 7.15 18.67 -6.12
N SER A 13 7.30 19.75 -6.88
CA SER A 13 8.50 20.06 -7.67
C SER A 13 9.63 20.66 -6.84
N ARG A 14 10.03 20.00 -5.76
CA ARG A 14 11.31 20.28 -5.13
C ARG A 14 12.31 19.26 -5.64
N ASN A 15 13.27 19.71 -6.44
CA ASN A 15 14.49 18.94 -6.69
C ASN A 15 15.27 18.87 -5.37
N VAL A 16 14.86 17.98 -4.47
CA VAL A 16 15.56 17.75 -3.21
C VAL A 16 16.57 16.64 -3.45
N ARG A 17 17.83 16.89 -3.09
CA ARG A 17 18.88 15.88 -3.09
C ARG A 17 19.48 15.85 -1.70
N PHE A 18 19.46 14.68 -1.11
CA PHE A 18 20.08 14.41 0.17
C PHE A 18 21.40 13.68 -0.05
N SER A 19 22.38 13.99 0.79
CA SER A 19 23.67 13.32 0.82
C SER A 19 23.59 11.96 1.49
N ASP A 20 24.57 11.09 1.21
CA ASP A 20 24.70 9.79 1.87
C ASP A 20 24.79 9.92 3.41
N LEU A 21 25.37 11.02 3.90
CA LEU A 21 25.48 11.27 5.33
C LEU A 21 24.11 11.55 5.96
N GLU A 22 23.23 12.27 5.27
CA GLU A 22 21.87 12.56 5.72
C GLU A 22 21.02 11.28 5.75
N TRP A 23 21.13 10.43 4.72
CA TRP A 23 20.49 9.12 4.70
C TRP A 23 20.97 8.21 5.82
N ARG A 24 22.29 8.11 6.04
CA ARG A 24 22.84 7.29 7.14
C ARG A 24 22.39 7.77 8.52
N ARG A 25 22.17 9.08 8.70
CA ARG A 25 21.63 9.63 9.96
C ARG A 25 20.19 9.18 10.14
N LEU A 26 19.37 9.31 9.10
CA LEU A 26 17.98 8.85 9.12
C LEU A 26 17.90 7.34 9.42
N GLU A 27 18.67 6.53 8.71
CA GLU A 27 18.77 5.07 8.94
C GLU A 27 19.15 4.72 10.39
N ALA A 28 20.15 5.41 10.94
CA ALA A 28 20.58 5.19 12.32
C ALA A 28 19.51 5.61 13.34
N GLU A 29 18.73 6.64 13.03
CA GLU A 29 17.69 7.17 13.91
C GLU A 29 16.42 6.30 13.87
N PHE A 30 16.09 5.71 12.72
CA PHE A 30 15.03 4.70 12.56
C PHE A 30 15.47 3.27 12.89
N ASN A 31 16.77 3.02 13.09
CA ASN A 31 17.30 1.66 13.18
C ASN A 31 16.83 0.75 12.02
N LEU A 32 16.82 1.31 10.81
CA LEU A 32 16.38 0.68 9.57
C LEU A 32 17.39 0.95 8.46
N THR A 33 17.46 0.06 7.47
CA THR A 33 18.15 0.34 6.19
C THR A 33 17.10 0.59 5.12
N PHE A 34 17.11 1.77 4.50
CA PHE A 34 16.11 2.09 3.47
C PHE A 34 16.44 1.39 2.15
N PRO A 35 15.42 0.91 1.41
CA PRO A 35 15.60 0.38 0.07
C PRO A 35 16.23 1.42 -0.88
N GLU A 36 17.07 0.95 -1.80
CA GLU A 36 17.75 1.83 -2.76
C GLU A 36 16.76 2.57 -3.66
N ASP A 37 15.62 1.98 -3.97
CA ASP A 37 14.58 2.61 -4.77
C ASP A 37 13.84 3.72 -4.02
N VAL A 38 13.58 3.54 -2.72
CA VAL A 38 13.06 4.60 -1.83
C VAL A 38 14.04 5.77 -1.80
N ILE A 39 15.33 5.51 -1.56
CA ILE A 39 16.38 6.55 -1.58
C ILE A 39 16.44 7.25 -2.93
N TYR A 40 16.38 6.48 -4.02
CA TYR A 40 16.44 7.02 -5.38
C TYR A 40 15.26 7.95 -5.69
N MET A 41 14.04 7.57 -5.30
CA MET A 41 12.83 8.36 -5.53
C MET A 41 12.77 9.59 -4.61
N ALA A 42 13.09 9.45 -3.33
CA ALA A 42 13.09 10.54 -2.36
C ALA A 42 14.11 11.64 -2.69
N ASN A 43 15.20 11.30 -3.38
CA ASN A 43 16.18 12.24 -3.93
C ASN A 43 15.73 12.95 -5.23
N ARG A 44 14.47 12.83 -5.60
CA ARG A 44 13.88 13.49 -6.77
C ARG A 44 12.59 14.21 -6.41
N VAL A 45 11.78 13.59 -5.56
CA VAL A 45 10.44 14.05 -5.21
C VAL A 45 10.17 13.69 -3.75
N ASP A 46 9.54 14.61 -3.01
CA ASP A 46 9.18 14.38 -1.60
C ASP A 46 7.93 13.47 -1.53
N SER A 47 7.01 13.70 -2.47
CA SER A 47 5.80 12.91 -2.69
C SER A 47 5.34 13.04 -4.14
N PHE A 48 4.62 12.03 -4.61
CA PHE A 48 4.01 12.04 -5.94
C PHE A 48 2.67 11.31 -5.90
N ARG A 49 1.85 11.57 -6.93
CA ARG A 49 0.57 10.89 -7.13
C ARG A 49 0.64 10.05 -8.40
N VAL A 50 0.13 8.83 -8.31
CA VAL A 50 -0.12 7.95 -9.45
C VAL A 50 -1.62 7.86 -9.64
N GLU A 51 -2.10 8.20 -10.82
CA GLU A 51 -3.49 7.95 -11.22
C GLU A 51 -3.54 6.72 -12.14
N VAL A 52 -4.40 5.76 -11.81
CA VAL A 52 -4.63 4.57 -12.62
C VAL A 52 -6.08 4.63 -13.10
N ARG A 53 -6.28 4.63 -14.42
CA ARG A 53 -7.63 4.60 -15.00
C ARG A 53 -8.06 3.16 -15.24
N VAL A 54 -9.20 2.82 -14.66
CA VAL A 54 -9.85 1.51 -14.81
C VAL A 54 -11.03 1.72 -15.74
N GLU A 55 -10.98 1.13 -16.94
CA GLU A 55 -11.97 1.42 -17.99
C GLU A 55 -13.35 0.80 -17.73
N ALA A 56 -13.40 -0.42 -17.18
CA ALA A 56 -14.60 -1.03 -16.61
C ALA A 56 -14.25 -2.20 -15.70
N TYR A 57 -15.19 -2.57 -14.85
CA TYR A 57 -15.19 -3.82 -14.11
C TYR A 57 -15.98 -4.88 -14.88
N ASP A 58 -15.62 -6.15 -14.74
CA ASP A 58 -16.45 -7.26 -15.22
C ASP A 58 -17.70 -7.46 -14.33
N THR A 59 -17.82 -6.71 -13.23
CA THR A 59 -18.98 -6.70 -12.32
C THR A 59 -20.23 -6.06 -12.96
N PRO A 60 -21.35 -6.80 -13.08
CA PRO A 60 -22.62 -6.29 -13.60
C PRO A 60 -23.13 -5.08 -12.80
N GLY A 61 -23.32 -3.94 -13.48
CA GLY A 61 -23.82 -2.70 -12.87
C GLY A 61 -22.77 -1.58 -12.77
N PHE A 62 -21.47 -1.90 -12.88
CA PHE A 62 -20.38 -0.92 -12.86
C PHE A 62 -19.86 -0.63 -14.27
N GLN A 63 -20.66 0.08 -15.07
CA GLN A 63 -20.33 0.41 -16.48
C GLN A 63 -19.53 1.71 -16.67
N ARG A 64 -19.15 2.40 -15.58
CA ARG A 64 -18.37 3.64 -15.66
C ARG A 64 -16.94 3.38 -15.25
N GLY A 65 -16.00 3.74 -16.13
CA GLY A 65 -14.60 3.75 -15.76
C GLY A 65 -14.34 4.62 -14.53
N ARG A 66 -13.46 4.14 -13.64
CA ARG A 66 -13.03 4.83 -12.42
C ARG A 66 -11.57 5.27 -12.57
N VAL A 67 -11.22 6.37 -11.91
CA VAL A 67 -9.82 6.74 -11.73
C VAL A 67 -9.45 6.42 -10.28
N GLU A 68 -8.59 5.44 -10.10
CA GLU A 68 -7.95 5.19 -8.82
C GLU A 68 -6.75 6.11 -8.66
N ARG A 69 -6.53 6.56 -7.43
CA ARG A 69 -5.41 7.43 -7.08
C ARG A 69 -4.62 6.77 -5.99
N LEU A 70 -3.32 6.79 -6.16
CA LEU A 70 -2.36 6.39 -5.16
C LEU A 70 -1.48 7.60 -4.87
N VAL A 71 -1.54 8.10 -3.64
CA VAL A 71 -0.63 9.13 -3.18
C VAL A 71 0.54 8.42 -2.51
N VAL A 72 1.75 8.63 -3.03
CA VAL A 72 2.97 8.06 -2.49
C VAL A 72 3.72 9.14 -1.71
N MET A 73 4.02 8.82 -0.46
CA MET A 73 4.81 9.62 0.47
C MET A 73 6.12 8.88 0.75
N LEU A 74 7.25 9.51 0.46
CA LEU A 74 8.55 8.87 0.62
C LEU A 74 9.24 9.38 1.89
N PRO A 75 9.69 8.50 2.79
CA PRO A 75 10.54 8.90 3.91
C PRO A 75 11.80 9.54 3.33
N ASN A 76 12.22 10.66 3.91
CA ASN A 76 13.40 11.36 3.46
C ASN A 76 14.08 12.13 4.60
N PRO A 77 15.37 12.49 4.48
CA PRO A 77 16.10 13.14 5.56
C PRO A 77 15.63 14.54 5.99
N SER A 78 14.65 15.16 5.32
CA SER A 78 14.02 16.39 5.81
C SER A 78 12.79 16.14 6.69
N MET A 79 12.31 14.89 6.76
CA MET A 79 11.19 14.52 7.62
C MET A 79 11.68 14.37 9.06
N GLU A 80 10.92 14.95 9.99
CA GLU A 80 11.07 14.69 11.41
C GLU A 80 10.60 13.26 11.71
N ILE A 81 11.33 12.55 12.57
CA ILE A 81 10.96 11.18 12.98
C ILE A 81 9.57 11.11 13.56
N SER A 82 9.18 12.12 14.36
CA SER A 82 7.84 12.19 14.91
C SER A 82 6.78 12.14 13.82
N GLY A 83 7.02 12.73 12.64
CA GLY A 83 6.07 12.69 11.54
C GLY A 83 5.83 11.28 10.98
N ILE A 84 6.87 10.44 10.89
CA ILE A 84 6.72 9.06 10.46
C ILE A 84 6.07 8.22 11.56
N LEU A 85 6.46 8.41 12.82
CA LEU A 85 5.84 7.72 13.96
C LEU A 85 4.37 8.08 14.13
N ASP A 86 4.01 9.35 13.93
CA ASP A 86 2.63 9.82 13.96
C ASP A 86 1.83 9.20 12.81
N ALA A 87 2.41 9.10 11.61
CA ALA A 87 1.77 8.42 10.48
C ALA A 87 1.57 6.92 10.74
N VAL A 88 2.55 6.25 11.38
CA VAL A 88 2.44 4.86 11.78
C VAL A 88 1.35 4.68 12.85
N ALA A 89 1.31 5.53 13.87
CA ALA A 89 0.29 5.49 14.91
C ALA A 89 -1.11 5.75 14.34
N HIS A 90 -1.25 6.74 13.46
CA HIS A 90 -2.51 7.03 12.78
C HIS A 90 -2.97 5.86 11.91
N ALA A 91 -2.06 5.26 11.15
CA ALA A 91 -2.39 4.09 10.34
C ALA A 91 -2.79 2.90 11.21
N ASN A 92 -2.07 2.66 12.32
CA ASN A 92 -2.43 1.63 13.30
C ASN A 92 -3.84 1.86 13.85
N GLU A 93 -4.18 3.08 14.27
CA GLU A 93 -5.55 3.40 14.74
C GLU A 93 -6.61 3.18 13.66
N ALA A 94 -6.33 3.58 12.42
CA ALA A 94 -7.25 3.43 11.29
C ALA A 94 -7.57 1.97 11.01
N VAL A 95 -6.60 1.06 11.21
CA VAL A 95 -6.81 -0.38 10.94
C VAL A 95 -6.98 -1.24 12.20
N SER A 96 -6.72 -0.72 13.41
CA SER A 96 -6.77 -1.46 14.69
C SER A 96 -8.09 -2.22 14.94
N PRO A 97 -9.28 -1.70 14.56
CA PRO A 97 -10.53 -2.44 14.71
C PRO A 97 -10.50 -3.83 14.06
N LEU A 98 -9.63 -4.04 13.07
CA LEU A 98 -9.46 -5.31 12.37
C LEU A 98 -8.46 -6.25 13.06
N PHE A 99 -7.57 -5.71 13.91
CA PHE A 99 -6.55 -6.47 14.64
C PHE A 99 -7.01 -6.87 16.06
N GLU A 100 -7.84 -6.06 16.73
CA GLU A 100 -8.20 -6.24 18.14
C GLU A 100 -9.24 -7.35 18.39
N ASP A 101 -10.17 -7.59 17.47
CA ASP A 101 -11.36 -8.43 17.75
C ASP A 101 -11.16 -9.95 17.49
N GLY A 102 -9.91 -10.42 17.48
CA GLY A 102 -9.61 -11.75 16.92
C GLY A 102 -9.91 -11.84 15.43
N GLY A 103 -10.05 -10.67 14.78
CA GLY A 103 -10.27 -10.49 13.36
C GLY A 103 -9.26 -11.32 12.58
N THR A 104 -9.77 -12.27 11.82
CA THR A 104 -8.95 -12.99 10.87
C THR A 104 -8.91 -12.15 9.62
N THR A 105 -7.79 -11.47 9.40
CA THR A 105 -7.58 -10.81 8.12
C THR A 105 -7.33 -11.88 7.05
N ILE A 106 -7.88 -11.70 5.86
CA ILE A 106 -7.47 -12.51 4.71
C ILE A 106 -6.19 -11.89 4.18
N VAL A 107 -5.08 -12.61 4.37
CA VAL A 107 -3.81 -12.25 3.74
C VAL A 107 -3.72 -13.03 2.44
N HIS A 108 -3.91 -12.34 1.32
CA HIS A 108 -3.63 -12.93 0.03
C HIS A 108 -2.10 -12.95 -0.14
N SER A 109 -1.53 -14.13 -0.38
CA SER A 109 -0.15 -14.26 -0.86
C SER A 109 -0.18 -14.60 -2.34
N ASP A 110 0.83 -14.18 -3.10
CA ASP A 110 0.87 -14.41 -4.54
C ASP A 110 0.91 -15.92 -4.93
N ASP A 111 1.22 -16.81 -3.98
CA ASP A 111 1.47 -18.24 -4.24
C ASP A 111 0.47 -19.27 -3.65
N SER A 112 -0.51 -18.88 -2.81
CA SER A 112 -1.21 -19.89 -1.96
C SER A 112 -2.75 -19.88 -1.92
N GLY A 113 -3.43 -18.94 -2.57
CA GLY A 113 -4.87 -18.74 -2.37
C GLY A 113 -5.22 -18.12 -1.02
N ASP A 114 -6.51 -17.87 -0.81
CA ASP A 114 -7.02 -17.10 0.33
C ASP A 114 -6.90 -17.91 1.62
N GLN A 115 -6.03 -17.45 2.51
CA GLN A 115 -5.95 -18.00 3.86
C GLN A 115 -6.32 -16.91 4.85
N ALA A 116 -7.30 -17.23 5.69
CA ALA A 116 -7.67 -16.43 6.83
C ALA A 116 -6.51 -16.56 7.85
N VAL A 117 -5.63 -15.56 7.91
CA VAL A 117 -4.40 -15.56 8.72
C VAL A 117 -4.27 -14.23 9.43
N ARG A 118 -3.94 -14.25 10.73
CA ARG A 118 -3.53 -13.02 11.41
C ARG A 118 -2.34 -12.42 10.68
N ILE A 119 -2.43 -11.15 10.29
CA ILE A 119 -1.29 -10.43 9.70
C ILE A 119 -0.10 -10.59 10.66
N PRO A 120 1.00 -11.22 10.24
CA PRO A 120 2.13 -11.52 11.12
C PRO A 120 3.07 -10.32 11.29
N PHE A 121 2.58 -9.11 10.97
CA PHE A 121 3.34 -7.87 10.99
C PHE A 121 2.77 -6.96 12.07
N SER A 122 3.66 -6.41 12.88
CA SER A 122 3.33 -5.33 13.81
C SER A 122 3.58 -4.00 13.12
N PHE A 123 3.06 -2.91 13.67
CA PHE A 123 3.46 -1.57 13.23
C PHE A 123 4.89 -1.28 13.67
N TYR A 124 5.63 -0.48 12.91
CA TYR A 124 6.95 -0.02 13.35
C TYR A 124 6.79 0.79 14.67
N PRO A 125 7.67 0.65 15.68
CA PRO A 125 9.05 0.16 15.62
C PRO A 125 9.25 -1.36 15.79
N GLU A 126 8.20 -2.15 16.03
CA GLU A 126 8.31 -3.60 16.08
C GLU A 126 8.74 -4.18 14.71
N SER A 127 9.44 -5.32 14.72
CA SER A 127 10.00 -5.93 13.49
C SER A 127 9.50 -7.36 13.27
N PRO A 128 9.09 -7.75 12.05
CA PRO A 128 8.88 -6.89 10.86
C PRO A 128 7.77 -5.84 11.10
N GLY A 129 8.04 -4.61 10.66
CA GLY A 129 7.28 -3.41 10.99
C GLY A 129 6.59 -2.79 9.79
N LEU A 130 5.30 -2.46 9.94
CA LEU A 130 4.53 -1.74 8.94
C LEU A 130 4.83 -0.24 9.00
N ILE A 131 5.23 0.33 7.86
CA ILE A 131 5.48 1.77 7.69
C ILE A 131 4.62 2.27 6.53
N PRO A 132 3.74 3.26 6.73
CA PRO A 132 2.91 3.78 5.66
C PRO A 132 3.77 4.47 4.58
N TRP A 133 3.55 4.11 3.33
CA TRP A 133 4.16 4.74 2.15
C TRP A 133 3.20 5.56 1.33
N GLY A 134 1.92 5.51 1.63
CA GLY A 134 0.92 6.15 0.82
C GLY A 134 -0.50 5.85 1.25
N GLU A 135 -1.42 6.38 0.46
CA GLU A 135 -2.85 6.20 0.63
C GLU A 135 -3.53 6.04 -0.73
N ASP A 136 -4.63 5.31 -0.75
CA ASP A 136 -5.46 5.17 -1.94
C ASP A 136 -6.46 6.33 -2.11
N SER A 137 -7.43 6.18 -3.02
CA SER A 137 -8.44 7.21 -3.27
C SER A 137 -9.47 7.38 -2.14
N SER A 138 -9.53 6.42 -1.22
CA SER A 138 -10.41 6.39 -0.05
C SER A 138 -9.70 6.89 1.22
N GLY A 139 -8.38 7.08 1.17
CA GLY A 139 -7.55 7.43 2.33
C GLY A 139 -7.02 6.20 3.07
N CYS A 140 -7.16 5.00 2.51
CA CYS A 140 -6.70 3.77 3.14
C CYS A 140 -5.17 3.73 3.07
N PRO A 141 -4.46 3.60 4.22
CA PRO A 141 -3.00 3.60 4.24
C PRO A 141 -2.44 2.34 3.58
N GLN A 142 -1.31 2.48 2.91
CA GLN A 142 -0.59 1.41 2.23
C GLN A 142 0.81 1.29 2.83
N PHE A 143 1.36 0.08 2.95
CA PHE A 143 2.48 -0.18 3.87
C PHE A 143 3.71 -0.81 3.22
N TRP A 144 4.89 -0.44 3.68
CA TRP A 144 6.09 -1.24 3.51
C TRP A 144 6.12 -2.25 4.64
N VAL A 145 6.64 -3.44 4.34
CA VAL A 145 7.00 -4.43 5.36
C VAL A 145 8.49 -4.29 5.64
N ALA A 146 8.84 -3.37 6.53
CA ALA A 146 10.22 -3.08 6.88
C ALA A 146 10.80 -4.16 7.79
N SER A 147 12.04 -4.59 7.51
CA SER A 147 12.73 -5.59 8.31
C SER A 147 14.19 -5.20 8.52
N GLY A 148 14.47 -4.53 9.64
CA GLY A 148 15.83 -4.22 10.11
C GLY A 148 16.83 -3.84 9.01
N GLU A 149 17.79 -4.73 8.77
CA GLU A 149 18.91 -4.55 7.82
C GLU A 149 18.56 -4.88 6.36
N SER A 150 17.35 -5.38 6.07
CA SER A 150 16.93 -5.69 4.70
C SER A 150 16.76 -4.42 3.89
N ARG A 151 17.38 -4.39 2.69
CA ARG A 151 17.16 -3.37 1.66
C ARG A 151 16.00 -3.71 0.72
N GLU A 152 15.40 -4.87 0.90
CA GLU A 152 14.26 -5.32 0.11
C GLU A 152 13.05 -5.28 1.03
N TRP A 153 12.24 -4.23 0.87
CA TRP A 153 10.98 -4.09 1.61
C TRP A 153 9.84 -4.47 0.67
N PRO A 154 9.16 -5.60 0.95
CA PRO A 154 7.89 -5.91 0.32
C PRO A 154 6.88 -4.79 0.57
N VAL A 155 5.92 -4.68 -0.33
CA VAL A 155 4.78 -3.78 -0.15
C VAL A 155 3.57 -4.59 0.29
N MET A 156 2.77 -4.00 1.17
CA MET A 156 1.49 -4.53 1.59
C MET A 156 0.43 -3.49 1.25
N VAL A 157 -0.57 -3.94 0.50
CA VAL A 157 -1.71 -3.12 0.05
C VAL A 157 -2.95 -3.55 0.83
N THR A 158 -3.82 -2.61 1.17
CA THR A 158 -5.09 -2.88 1.87
C THR A 158 -6.23 -2.00 1.39
N ASP A 159 -7.44 -2.54 1.48
CA ASP A 159 -8.73 -1.84 1.31
C ASP A 159 -9.44 -1.64 2.67
N GLU A 160 -8.66 -1.56 3.75
CA GLU A 160 -9.08 -1.70 5.15
C GLU A 160 -9.45 -3.14 5.51
N MET A 161 -10.34 -3.78 4.77
CA MET A 161 -10.87 -5.10 5.16
C MET A 161 -9.89 -6.25 4.89
N ARG A 162 -9.04 -6.13 3.87
CA ARG A 162 -8.15 -7.17 3.37
C ARG A 162 -6.77 -6.63 3.18
N PHE A 163 -5.79 -7.52 3.28
CA PHE A 163 -4.40 -7.16 3.14
C PHE A 163 -3.76 -8.10 2.13
N LYS A 164 -3.00 -7.56 1.20
CA LYS A 164 -2.19 -8.35 0.30
C LYS A 164 -0.74 -7.91 0.39
N LYS A 165 0.11 -8.87 0.69
CA LYS A 165 1.55 -8.69 0.58
C LYS A 165 1.98 -9.03 -0.84
N HIS A 166 2.76 -8.15 -1.44
CA HIS A 166 3.47 -8.40 -2.68
C HIS A 166 4.96 -8.44 -2.39
N ASP A 167 5.62 -9.55 -2.77
CA ASP A 167 7.06 -9.75 -2.61
C ASP A 167 7.85 -9.00 -3.70
N MET A 168 7.61 -7.69 -3.79
CA MET A 168 8.28 -6.76 -4.69
C MET A 168 8.48 -5.40 -4.02
N SER A 169 9.42 -4.62 -4.54
CA SER A 169 9.63 -3.24 -4.12
C SER A 169 8.48 -2.32 -4.53
N LEU A 170 8.44 -1.10 -3.97
CA LEU A 170 7.47 -0.09 -4.39
C LEU A 170 7.61 0.26 -5.87
N THR A 171 8.85 0.39 -6.37
CA THR A 171 9.08 0.60 -7.80
C THR A 171 8.60 -0.59 -8.65
N GLY A 172 8.80 -1.82 -8.19
CA GLY A 172 8.29 -3.01 -8.84
C GLY A 172 6.76 -3.04 -8.91
N LEU A 173 6.08 -2.65 -7.82
CA LEU A 173 4.62 -2.49 -7.78
C LEU A 173 4.18 -1.46 -8.82
N LEU A 174 4.73 -0.24 -8.77
CA LEU A 174 4.35 0.84 -9.68
C LEU A 174 4.60 0.48 -11.15
N GLU A 175 5.72 -0.16 -11.45
CA GLU A 175 6.04 -0.65 -12.80
C GLU A 175 5.03 -1.71 -13.27
N ALA A 176 4.67 -2.66 -12.40
CA ALA A 176 3.67 -3.67 -12.71
C ALA A 176 2.28 -3.07 -12.97
N LEU A 177 1.88 -2.04 -12.21
CA LEU A 177 0.65 -1.28 -12.43
C LEU A 177 0.66 -0.55 -13.78
N MET A 178 1.73 0.20 -14.05
CA MET A 178 1.85 0.99 -15.27
C MET A 178 1.93 0.12 -16.53
N SER A 179 2.54 -1.06 -16.42
CA SER A 179 2.65 -2.04 -17.52
C SER A 179 1.40 -2.90 -17.68
N GLY A 180 0.44 -2.84 -16.75
CA GLY A 180 -0.72 -3.72 -16.72
C GLY A 180 -0.38 -5.18 -16.40
N ARG A 181 0.82 -5.47 -15.88
CA ARG A 181 1.21 -6.81 -15.38
C ARG A 181 0.54 -7.13 -14.05
N LEU A 182 0.15 -6.10 -13.32
CA LEU A 182 -0.65 -6.20 -12.11
C LEU A 182 -1.93 -5.40 -12.33
N GLU A 183 -3.08 -6.04 -12.17
CA GLU A 183 -4.37 -5.34 -12.11
C GLU A 183 -4.38 -4.39 -10.91
N CYS A 184 -5.14 -3.30 -10.99
CA CYS A 184 -5.10 -2.29 -9.93
C CYS A 184 -5.40 -2.96 -8.57
N PRO A 185 -4.44 -3.00 -7.64
CA PRO A 185 -4.56 -3.73 -6.38
C PRO A 185 -5.57 -3.03 -5.47
N ILE A 186 -5.88 -1.76 -5.73
CA ILE A 186 -6.92 -1.00 -5.04
C ILE A 186 -8.30 -1.33 -5.61
N SER A 187 -8.40 -1.87 -6.82
CA SER A 187 -9.65 -1.89 -7.58
C SER A 187 -10.19 -3.28 -7.97
N ALA A 188 -9.38 -4.27 -8.35
CA ALA A 188 -9.78 -5.28 -9.35
C ALA A 188 -11.21 -5.87 -9.27
N ASP A 189 -11.73 -6.25 -8.10
CA ASP A 189 -13.18 -6.39 -7.80
C ASP A 189 -13.32 -6.55 -6.26
N MET A 190 -12.57 -5.72 -5.53
CA MET A 190 -12.21 -5.86 -4.11
C MET A 190 -11.81 -7.31 -3.80
N TRP A 191 -10.68 -7.77 -4.36
CA TRP A 191 -9.98 -9.05 -4.08
C TRP A 191 -10.89 -10.30 -3.88
N THR A 192 -11.72 -10.65 -4.88
CA THR A 192 -12.76 -11.71 -4.92
C THR A 192 -12.84 -12.76 -3.78
N ASP A 193 -13.89 -12.66 -2.94
CA ASP A 193 -14.71 -13.82 -2.54
C ASP A 193 -16.22 -13.43 -2.62
N PRO A 194 -17.07 -14.13 -3.40
CA PRO A 194 -18.51 -13.85 -3.52
C PRO A 194 -19.37 -14.25 -2.29
N ILE A 195 -18.80 -14.83 -1.24
CA ILE A 195 -19.55 -15.58 -0.21
C ILE A 195 -20.41 -14.71 0.73
N LEU A 196 -20.34 -13.38 0.68
CA LEU A 196 -21.20 -12.51 1.51
C LEU A 196 -22.51 -12.05 0.85
N LEU A 197 -22.92 -12.63 -0.30
CA LEU A 197 -24.20 -12.31 -0.95
C LEU A 197 -25.26 -13.43 -0.92
N GLU A 198 -25.04 -14.51 -0.17
CA GLU A 198 -26.08 -15.55 0.00
C GLU A 198 -26.98 -15.37 1.24
N ASP A 199 -26.65 -14.46 2.17
CA ASP A 199 -27.43 -14.32 3.42
C ASP A 199 -28.58 -13.29 3.38
N GLU A 200 -28.67 -12.45 2.34
CA GLU A 200 -29.83 -11.55 2.15
C GLU A 200 -30.97 -12.16 1.32
N ARG A 201 -30.72 -13.25 0.58
CA ARG A 201 -31.79 -13.98 -0.13
C ARG A 201 -32.59 -14.93 0.76
N ARG A 202 -32.28 -15.00 2.06
CA ARG A 202 -33.01 -15.81 3.04
C ARG A 202 -34.06 -15.05 3.85
N LEU A 203 -34.21 -13.75 3.62
CA LEU A 203 -35.21 -12.90 4.28
C LEU A 203 -36.40 -12.50 3.38
N GLU A 204 -36.48 -13.01 2.15
CA GLU A 204 -37.65 -12.80 1.27
C GLU A 204 -38.62 -14.01 1.23
N ASP A 205 -38.36 -15.07 2.01
CA ASP A 205 -39.24 -16.25 2.12
C ASP A 205 -39.84 -16.43 3.54
N PHE A 206 -40.10 -15.34 4.27
CA PHE A 206 -40.96 -15.33 5.47
C PHE A 206 -41.95 -14.15 5.50
#